data_AF-A0A355KXS6-F1
#
_entry.id   AF-A0A355KXS6-F1
#
_cell.length_a   1.000
_cell.length_b   1.000
_cell.length_c   1.000
_cell.angle_alpha   90.00
_cell.angle_beta   90.00
_cell.angle_gamma   90.00
#
_symmetry.space_group_name_H-M   'P 1'
#
loop_
_entity.id
_entity.type
_entity.pdbx_description
1 polymer ?
#
loop_
_entity_poly.entity_id
_entity_poly.type
_entity_poly.pdbx_seq_one_letter_code
_entity_poly.pdbx_strand_id
1 'polypeptide(L)'
;MKNIPNSITAHIDEVAGKLKKYPKLEKLYRNCYPNTLETTAEILPDGSIFLYTGDIPAMWLRDSTAQVTHYLPLTKNDPEIRSIIRGLIVRQLAYIRIDPYANAFNIEKNGHGHTDDLPLNDPWVWERKYEIDSLCYPFRLAYLYYKESGDKTIIDDDFIRTAKTVVDLWITEQRHFEKSPYKFQRFGCRWIDTLHNGG
;
A
#
# COMPACT_ATOMS: atom_id res chain seq x y z
N MET A 1 18.21 -1.52 -15.99
CA MET A 1 17.44 -0.48 -15.28
C MET A 1 16.00 -0.64 -15.71
N LYS A 2 15.06 -0.86 -14.78
CA LYS A 2 13.64 -0.64 -15.11
C LYS A 2 13.53 0.83 -15.50
N ASN A 3 13.02 1.13 -16.70
CA ASN A 3 12.88 2.51 -17.14
C ASN A 3 11.84 3.19 -16.25
N ILE A 4 12.27 4.13 -15.41
CA ILE A 4 11.35 5.00 -14.67
C ILE A 4 10.75 6.03 -15.63
N PRO A 5 9.50 6.49 -15.42
CA PRO A 5 8.85 7.44 -16.32
C PRO A 5 9.64 8.73 -16.47
N ASN A 6 9.66 9.30 -17.68
CA ASN A 6 10.46 10.50 -17.98
C ASN A 6 10.09 11.70 -17.09
N SER A 7 8.83 11.81 -16.64
CA SER A 7 8.41 12.86 -15.71
C SER A 7 9.16 12.81 -14.38
N ILE A 8 9.56 11.61 -13.93
CA ILE A 8 10.30 11.41 -12.68
C ILE A 8 11.70 11.99 -12.85
N THR A 9 12.42 11.61 -13.91
CA THR A 9 13.76 12.13 -14.20
C THR A 9 13.72 13.65 -14.36
N ALA A 10 12.76 14.18 -15.12
CA ALA A 10 12.59 15.62 -15.30
C ALA A 10 12.34 16.35 -13.97
N HIS A 11 11.48 15.81 -13.10
CA HIS A 11 11.21 16.39 -11.79
C HIS A 11 12.43 16.31 -10.86
N ILE A 12 13.19 15.21 -10.92
CA ILE A 12 14.43 15.07 -10.17
C ILE A 12 15.43 16.16 -10.58
N ASP A 13 15.63 16.38 -11.87
CA ASP A 13 16.56 17.39 -12.37
C ASP A 13 16.12 18.82 -12.03
N GLU A 14 14.81 19.10 -12.10
CA GLU A 14 14.26 20.38 -11.69
C GLU A 14 14.57 20.69 -10.21
N VAL A 15 14.26 19.75 -9.31
CA VAL A 15 14.46 19.95 -7.87
C VAL A 15 15.94 19.93 -7.50
N ALA A 16 16.74 19.02 -8.09
CA ALA A 16 18.19 19.01 -7.91
C ALA A 16 18.83 20.33 -8.36
N GLY A 17 18.32 20.95 -9.44
CA GLY A 17 18.72 22.27 -9.88
C GLY A 17 18.54 23.37 -8.81
N LYS A 18 17.46 23.28 -8.01
CA LYS A 18 17.19 24.20 -6.88
C LYS A 18 18.07 23.90 -5.66
N LEU A 19 18.59 22.67 -5.56
CA LEU A 19 19.42 22.19 -4.46
C LEU A 19 20.94 22.33 -4.70
N LYS A 20 21.38 22.91 -5.82
CA LYS A 20 22.82 23.02 -6.18
C LYS A 20 23.74 23.59 -5.09
N LYS A 21 23.22 24.48 -4.23
CA LYS A 21 23.98 25.04 -3.10
C LYS A 21 24.20 24.05 -1.95
N TYR A 22 23.52 22.90 -1.97
CA TYR A 22 23.49 21.87 -0.94
C TYR A 22 23.80 20.48 -1.55
N PRO A 23 25.05 20.23 -1.98
CA PRO A 23 25.39 19.04 -2.78
C PRO A 23 25.10 17.70 -2.09
N LYS A 24 25.18 17.64 -0.76
CA LYS A 24 24.78 16.44 0.01
C LYS A 24 23.27 16.19 -0.07
N LEU A 25 22.47 17.25 0.04
CA LEU A 25 21.01 17.16 -0.05
C LEU A 25 20.56 16.87 -1.47
N GLU A 26 21.21 17.45 -2.48
CA GLU A 26 20.97 17.12 -3.88
C GLU A 26 21.20 15.62 -4.13
N LYS A 27 22.34 15.08 -3.69
CA LYS A 27 22.64 13.65 -3.84
C LYS A 27 21.62 12.78 -3.11
N LEU A 28 21.23 13.15 -1.88
CA LEU A 28 20.20 12.43 -1.12
C LEU A 28 18.87 12.42 -1.88
N TYR A 29 18.45 13.56 -2.42
CA TYR A 29 17.20 13.67 -3.17
C TYR A 29 17.21 12.81 -4.44
N ARG A 30 18.30 12.85 -5.22
CA ARG A 30 18.47 12.03 -6.43
C ARG A 30 18.40 10.54 -6.14
N ASN A 31 18.89 10.11 -4.97
CA ASN A 31 18.84 8.70 -4.56
C ASN A 31 17.45 8.28 -4.04
N CYS A 32 16.81 9.13 -3.23
CA CYS A 32 15.58 8.75 -2.53
C CYS A 32 14.32 8.92 -3.39
N TYR A 33 14.25 9.98 -4.21
CA TYR A 33 13.02 10.30 -4.95
C TYR A 33 12.56 9.18 -5.90
N PRO A 34 13.43 8.53 -6.72
CA PRO A 34 13.00 7.46 -7.63
C PRO A 34 12.96 6.06 -6.98
N ASN A 35 13.44 5.91 -5.75
CA ASN A 35 13.78 4.61 -5.16
C ASN A 35 12.61 3.61 -5.20
N THR A 36 11.40 4.04 -4.85
CA THR A 36 10.19 3.20 -4.91
C THR A 36 10.00 2.55 -6.28
N LEU A 37 10.04 3.33 -7.37
CA LEU A 37 9.82 2.77 -8.71
C LEU A 37 11.00 1.93 -9.20
N GLU A 38 12.22 2.26 -8.76
CA GLU A 38 13.43 1.55 -9.16
C GLU A 38 13.58 0.18 -8.49
N THR A 39 13.27 0.10 -7.19
CA THR A 39 13.64 -1.05 -6.36
C THR A 39 12.45 -1.83 -5.82
N THR A 40 11.26 -1.22 -5.70
CA THR A 40 10.13 -1.87 -5.03
C THR A 40 8.92 -2.14 -5.92
N ALA A 41 8.89 -1.62 -7.15
CA ALA A 41 7.72 -1.76 -8.03
C ALA A 41 7.79 -2.96 -8.98
N GLU A 42 6.68 -3.69 -9.08
CA GLU A 42 6.46 -4.77 -10.04
C GLU A 42 5.10 -4.63 -10.73
N ILE A 43 5.10 -4.73 -12.06
CA ILE A 43 3.87 -4.77 -12.87
C ILE A 43 3.49 -6.24 -13.01
N LEU A 44 2.29 -6.59 -12.56
CA LEU A 44 1.82 -7.97 -12.56
C LEU A 44 1.11 -8.33 -13.88
N PRO A 45 0.89 -9.62 -14.19
CA PRO A 45 0.28 -10.04 -15.45
C PRO A 45 -1.13 -9.46 -15.71
N ASP A 46 -1.86 -9.09 -14.65
CA ASP A 46 -3.17 -8.44 -14.73
C ASP A 46 -3.09 -6.91 -14.93
N GLY A 47 -1.87 -6.36 -15.06
CA GLY A 47 -1.61 -4.93 -15.21
C GLY A 47 -1.68 -4.12 -13.91
N SER A 48 -1.97 -4.76 -12.77
CA SER A 48 -1.90 -4.10 -11.46
C SER A 48 -0.46 -3.95 -10.98
N ILE A 49 -0.25 -3.09 -9.98
CA ILE A 49 1.09 -2.81 -9.43
C ILE A 49 1.19 -3.43 -8.04
N PHE A 50 2.27 -4.18 -7.82
CA PHE A 50 2.69 -4.63 -6.50
C PHE A 50 3.90 -3.81 -6.05
N LEU A 51 3.86 -3.31 -4.81
CA LEU A 51 4.97 -2.59 -4.21
C LEU A 51 5.51 -3.34 -3.01
N TYR A 52 6.75 -3.81 -3.10
CA TYR A 52 7.46 -4.34 -1.95
C TYR A 52 7.71 -3.23 -0.91
N THR A 53 7.76 -3.57 0.37
CA THR A 53 8.21 -2.61 1.40
C THR A 53 9.71 -2.32 1.29
N GLY A 54 10.48 -3.26 0.74
CA GLY A 54 11.91 -3.12 0.48
C GLY A 54 12.62 -4.46 0.67
N ASP A 55 13.12 -4.67 1.87
CA ASP A 55 13.82 -5.90 2.28
C ASP A 55 12.88 -7.09 2.55
N ILE A 56 11.58 -6.84 2.73
CA ILE A 56 10.56 -7.86 2.94
C ILE A 56 9.78 -8.08 1.63
N PRO A 57 9.61 -9.34 1.16
CA PRO A 57 8.92 -9.64 -0.10
C PRO A 57 7.39 -9.61 0.04
N ALA A 58 6.84 -8.56 0.65
CA ALA A 58 5.41 -8.35 0.84
C ALA A 58 5.03 -6.88 0.70
N MET A 59 3.73 -6.61 0.52
CA MET A 59 3.18 -5.28 0.37
C MET A 59 2.31 -4.92 1.57
N TRP A 60 2.67 -3.84 2.27
CA TRP A 60 1.81 -3.22 3.28
C TRP A 60 0.89 -2.19 2.62
N LEU A 61 -0.39 -2.16 3.01
CA LEU A 61 -1.35 -1.18 2.49
C LEU A 61 -0.94 0.27 2.82
N ARG A 62 -0.42 0.48 4.03
CA ARG A 62 0.15 1.76 4.48
C ARG A 62 1.36 2.15 3.64
N ASP A 63 2.37 1.31 3.63
CA ASP A 63 3.69 1.62 3.06
C ASP A 63 3.58 1.86 1.57
N SER A 64 2.88 0.97 0.85
CA SER A 64 2.67 1.12 -0.60
C SER A 64 2.00 2.44 -0.97
N THR A 65 1.04 2.92 -0.16
CA THR A 65 0.45 4.24 -0.36
C THR A 65 1.46 5.36 -0.11
N ALA A 66 2.17 5.31 1.02
CA ALA A 66 3.12 6.35 1.39
C ALA A 66 4.27 6.45 0.37
N GLN A 67 4.74 5.31 -0.13
CA GLN A 67 5.81 5.18 -1.12
C GLN A 67 5.50 5.83 -2.47
N VAL A 68 4.24 6.02 -2.86
CA VAL A 68 3.89 6.67 -4.15
C VAL A 68 3.30 8.06 -4.02
N THR A 69 3.05 8.52 -2.79
CA THR A 69 2.33 9.78 -2.55
C THR A 69 3.06 10.99 -3.16
N HIS A 70 4.40 11.00 -3.18
CA HIS A 70 5.17 12.10 -3.79
C HIS A 70 5.12 12.12 -5.31
N TYR A 71 4.67 11.05 -5.97
CA TYR A 71 4.48 11.02 -7.42
C TYR A 71 3.09 11.52 -7.87
N LEU A 72 2.14 11.66 -6.94
CA LEU A 72 0.77 12.08 -7.25
C LEU A 72 0.68 13.37 -8.08
N PRO A 73 1.45 14.44 -7.80
CA PRO A 73 1.39 15.67 -8.61
C PRO A 73 1.75 15.45 -10.10
N LEU A 74 2.51 14.41 -10.42
CA LEU A 74 2.92 14.09 -11.79
C LEU A 74 1.79 13.42 -12.58
N THR A 75 0.80 12.82 -11.90
CA THR A 75 -0.36 12.17 -12.55
C THR A 75 -1.18 13.11 -13.43
N LYS A 76 -1.12 14.42 -13.19
CA LYS A 76 -1.82 15.41 -13.99
C LYS A 76 -1.41 15.37 -15.47
N ASN A 77 -0.11 15.20 -15.72
CA ASN A 77 0.46 15.32 -17.07
C ASN A 77 1.12 14.03 -17.57
N ASP A 78 1.34 13.04 -16.70
CA ASP A 78 2.00 11.78 -17.07
C ASP A 78 1.01 10.59 -17.02
N PRO A 79 0.62 10.03 -18.19
CA PRO A 79 -0.28 8.88 -18.26
C PRO A 79 0.33 7.58 -17.72
N GLU A 80 1.66 7.43 -17.75
CA GLU A 80 2.35 6.25 -17.22
C GLU A 80 2.29 6.25 -15.69
N ILE A 81 2.57 7.39 -15.06
CA ILE A 81 2.41 7.57 -13.60
C ILE A 81 0.94 7.40 -13.20
N ARG A 82 -0.02 7.88 -14.01
CA ARG A 82 -1.44 7.60 -13.77
C ARG A 82 -1.74 6.11 -13.74
N SER A 83 -1.20 5.36 -14.71
CA SER A 83 -1.41 3.92 -14.81
C SER A 83 -0.81 3.19 -13.61
N ILE A 84 0.40 3.56 -13.18
CA ILE A 84 1.08 2.96 -12.03
C ILE A 84 0.25 3.15 -10.76
N ILE A 85 -0.12 4.38 -10.44
CA ILE A 85 -0.87 4.67 -9.19
C ILE A 85 -2.27 4.05 -9.24
N ARG A 86 -2.95 4.09 -10.41
CA ARG A 86 -4.23 3.40 -10.61
C ARG A 86 -4.11 1.89 -10.38
N GLY A 87 -3.09 1.26 -10.96
CA GLY A 87 -2.84 -0.18 -10.80
C GLY A 87 -2.55 -0.57 -9.35
N LEU A 88 -1.88 0.29 -8.58
CA LEU A 88 -1.68 0.09 -7.15
C LEU A 88 -3.00 0.17 -6.36
N ILE A 89 -3.84 1.19 -6.63
CA ILE A 89 -5.15 1.33 -5.97
C ILE A 89 -5.99 0.07 -6.21
N VAL A 90 -6.06 -0.41 -7.45
CA VAL A 90 -6.79 -1.64 -7.80
C VAL A 90 -6.29 -2.84 -6.99
N ARG A 91 -4.96 -3.00 -6.89
CA ARG A 91 -4.34 -4.09 -6.12
C ARG A 91 -4.64 -3.98 -4.62
N GLN A 92 -4.52 -2.78 -4.03
CA GLN A 92 -4.85 -2.55 -2.62
C GLN A 92 -6.32 -2.87 -2.30
N LEU A 93 -7.26 -2.44 -3.16
CA LEU A 93 -8.68 -2.72 -2.97
C LEU A 93 -8.98 -4.22 -3.11
N ALA A 94 -8.27 -4.93 -4.00
CA ALA A 94 -8.37 -6.39 -4.10
C ALA A 94 -7.91 -7.08 -2.82
N TYR A 95 -6.80 -6.64 -2.23
CA TYR A 95 -6.31 -7.18 -0.95
C TYR A 95 -7.27 -6.92 0.21
N ILE A 96 -7.86 -5.73 0.31
CA ILE A 96 -8.90 -5.47 1.33
C ILE A 96 -10.10 -6.42 1.17
N ARG A 97 -10.46 -6.78 -0.07
CA ARG A 97 -11.55 -7.76 -0.30
C ARG A 97 -11.15 -9.20 0.05
N ILE A 98 -9.86 -9.52 0.06
CA ILE A 98 -9.36 -10.82 0.53
C ILE A 98 -9.45 -10.87 2.05
N ASP A 99 -8.87 -9.88 2.74
CA ASP A 99 -8.95 -9.80 4.19
C ASP A 99 -8.85 -8.34 4.67
N PRO A 100 -9.95 -7.70 5.10
CA PRO A 100 -9.93 -6.31 5.53
C PRO A 100 -9.27 -6.12 6.91
N TYR A 101 -8.89 -7.20 7.61
CA TYR A 101 -8.15 -7.13 8.86
C TYR A 101 -6.62 -7.27 8.67
N ALA A 102 -6.15 -7.59 7.45
CA ALA A 102 -4.73 -7.77 7.20
C ALA A 102 -4.01 -6.46 6.88
N ASN A 103 -2.79 -6.29 7.40
CA ASN A 103 -1.93 -5.16 7.10
C ASN A 103 -1.01 -5.44 5.89
N ALA A 104 -0.62 -6.70 5.66
CA ALA A 104 0.40 -7.08 4.68
C ALA A 104 0.01 -8.28 3.82
N PHE A 105 0.37 -8.22 2.53
CA PHE A 105 -0.05 -9.21 1.53
C PHE A 105 1.11 -9.69 0.66
N ASN A 106 0.99 -10.94 0.22
CA ASN A 106 1.88 -11.62 -0.72
C ASN A 106 1.57 -11.21 -2.17
N ILE A 107 2.59 -11.22 -3.03
CA ILE A 107 2.45 -10.97 -4.46
C ILE A 107 1.56 -12.01 -5.17
N GLU A 108 1.59 -13.24 -4.66
CA GLU A 108 0.81 -14.39 -5.12
C GLU A 108 0.32 -15.23 -3.93
N LYS A 109 -0.52 -16.23 -4.17
CA LYS A 109 -1.07 -17.13 -3.15
C LYS A 109 -0.03 -18.18 -2.68
N ASN A 110 1.10 -17.74 -2.14
CA ASN A 110 2.23 -18.61 -1.77
C ASN A 110 2.26 -19.01 -0.28
N GLY A 111 1.44 -18.40 0.57
CA GLY A 111 1.41 -18.71 2.01
C GLY A 111 2.69 -18.36 2.75
N HIS A 112 3.49 -17.42 2.23
CA HIS A 112 4.64 -16.89 2.95
C HIS A 112 4.23 -15.87 4.02
N GLY A 113 5.13 -15.60 4.96
CA GLY A 113 4.95 -14.62 6.03
C GLY A 113 4.82 -15.27 7.39
N HIS A 114 3.95 -14.71 8.24
CA HIS A 114 3.71 -15.18 9.61
C HIS A 114 2.67 -16.32 9.61
N THR A 115 3.10 -17.52 9.21
CA THR A 115 2.23 -18.68 9.02
C THR A 115 1.74 -19.34 10.31
N ASP A 116 2.40 -19.06 11.43
CA ASP A 116 2.10 -19.66 12.73
C ASP A 116 1.19 -18.78 13.61
N ASP A 117 0.80 -17.60 13.13
CA ASP A 117 -0.16 -16.74 13.81
C ASP A 117 -1.54 -17.44 13.88
N LEU A 118 -2.25 -17.24 14.99
CA LEU A 118 -3.59 -17.78 15.18
C LEU A 118 -4.64 -16.66 15.22
N PRO A 119 -5.78 -16.82 14.52
CA PRO A 119 -6.10 -17.91 13.58
C PRO A 119 -5.18 -17.89 12.35
N LEU A 120 -5.05 -19.06 11.69
CA LEU A 120 -4.19 -19.20 10.52
C LEU A 120 -4.64 -18.26 9.40
N ASN A 121 -3.65 -17.63 8.75
CA ASN A 121 -3.85 -16.64 7.71
C ASN A 121 -4.27 -17.27 6.38
N ASP A 122 -5.03 -16.53 5.57
CA ASP A 122 -5.20 -16.87 4.16
C ASP A 122 -3.81 -16.84 3.46
N PRO A 123 -3.51 -17.72 2.49
CA PRO A 123 -2.19 -17.74 1.87
C PRO A 123 -1.79 -16.47 1.10
N TRP A 124 -2.73 -15.55 0.83
CA TRP A 124 -2.44 -14.21 0.32
C TRP A 124 -1.91 -13.24 1.37
N VAL A 125 -2.09 -13.53 2.66
CA VAL A 125 -1.76 -12.64 3.76
C VAL A 125 -0.37 -12.96 4.28
N TRP A 126 0.52 -11.96 4.24
CA TRP A 126 1.86 -12.05 4.83
C TRP A 126 1.80 -11.84 6.35
N GLU A 127 1.01 -10.84 6.80
CA GLU A 127 0.76 -10.56 8.21
C GLU A 127 -0.68 -10.03 8.36
N ARG A 128 -1.34 -10.45 9.45
CA ARG A 128 -2.74 -10.14 9.73
C ARG A 128 -2.93 -9.30 10.99
N LYS A 129 -2.07 -8.31 11.20
CA LYS A 129 -2.25 -7.34 12.29
C LYS A 129 -3.24 -6.28 11.87
N TYR A 130 -4.42 -6.28 12.49
CA TYR A 130 -5.42 -5.27 12.20
C TYR A 130 -5.00 -3.90 12.70
N GLU A 131 -4.78 -3.01 11.74
CA GLU A 131 -4.37 -1.63 11.95
C GLU A 131 -5.37 -0.76 11.19
N ILE A 132 -6.09 0.13 11.89
CA ILE A 132 -7.14 0.97 11.30
C ILE A 132 -6.60 1.73 10.07
N ASP A 133 -5.35 2.21 10.15
CA ASP A 133 -4.75 2.99 9.07
C ASP A 133 -4.48 2.15 7.80
N SER A 134 -4.29 0.84 7.90
CA SER A 134 -4.17 -0.05 6.73
C SER A 134 -5.37 0.07 5.80
N LEU A 135 -6.55 0.36 6.35
CA LEU A 135 -7.76 0.64 5.57
C LEU A 135 -7.88 2.11 5.17
N CYS A 136 -7.33 3.05 5.94
CA CYS A 136 -7.33 4.48 5.59
C CYS A 136 -6.44 4.81 4.38
N TYR A 137 -5.25 4.21 4.30
CA TYR A 137 -4.23 4.55 3.31
C TYR A 137 -4.70 4.33 1.86
N PRO A 138 -5.28 3.18 1.48
CA PRO A 138 -5.79 2.96 0.12
C PRO A 138 -6.88 3.95 -0.29
N PHE A 139 -7.83 4.28 0.60
CA PHE A 139 -8.86 5.30 0.30
C PHE A 139 -8.30 6.72 0.23
N ARG A 140 -7.30 7.04 1.06
CA ARG A 140 -6.55 8.30 0.94
C ARG A 140 -5.83 8.39 -0.40
N LEU A 141 -5.18 7.31 -0.85
CA LEU A 141 -4.50 7.26 -2.15
C LEU A 141 -5.50 7.50 -3.29
N ALA A 142 -6.62 6.77 -3.28
CA ALA A 142 -7.68 6.92 -4.26
C ALA A 142 -8.24 8.36 -4.32
N TYR A 143 -8.48 8.97 -3.15
CA TYR A 143 -8.94 10.35 -3.08
C TYR A 143 -7.93 11.34 -3.66
N LEU A 144 -6.66 11.26 -3.25
CA LEU A 144 -5.62 12.17 -3.75
C LEU A 144 -5.33 11.95 -5.23
N TYR A 145 -5.32 10.69 -5.69
CA TYR A 145 -5.22 10.34 -7.10
C TYR A 145 -6.32 10.99 -7.93
N TYR A 146 -7.58 10.86 -7.50
CA TYR A 146 -8.71 11.52 -8.17
C TYR A 146 -8.53 13.04 -8.20
N LYS A 147 -8.09 13.65 -7.09
CA LYS A 147 -7.89 15.11 -7.01
C LYS A 147 -6.80 15.62 -7.94
N GLU A 148 -5.69 14.91 -8.07
CA GLU A 148 -4.55 15.33 -8.89
C GLU A 148 -4.73 14.99 -10.38
N SER A 149 -5.25 13.80 -10.68
CA SER A 149 -5.36 13.29 -12.06
C SER A 149 -6.69 13.63 -12.73
N GLY A 150 -7.75 13.82 -11.95
CA GLY A 150 -9.14 13.91 -12.45
C GLY A 150 -9.74 12.57 -12.90
N ASP A 151 -9.01 11.46 -12.81
CA ASP A 151 -9.49 10.15 -13.25
C ASP A 151 -10.52 9.58 -12.24
N LYS A 152 -11.76 9.43 -12.72
CA LYS A 152 -12.89 8.88 -11.96
C LYS A 152 -13.06 7.37 -12.15
N THR A 153 -12.31 6.76 -13.07
CA THR A 153 -12.45 5.32 -13.39
C THR A 153 -12.06 4.40 -12.24
N ILE A 154 -11.37 4.92 -11.22
CA ILE A 154 -11.09 4.20 -9.97
C ILE A 154 -12.31 4.02 -9.06
N ILE A 155 -13.40 4.77 -9.29
CA ILE A 155 -14.65 4.66 -8.53
C ILE A 155 -15.60 3.75 -9.30
N ASP A 156 -15.30 2.45 -9.28
CA ASP A 156 -16.12 1.40 -9.87
C ASP A 156 -16.91 0.63 -8.80
N ASP A 157 -17.62 -0.42 -9.22
CA ASP A 157 -18.40 -1.25 -8.30
C ASP A 157 -17.52 -1.96 -7.26
N ASP A 158 -16.27 -2.30 -7.62
CA ASP A 158 -15.32 -2.92 -6.71
C ASP A 158 -14.88 -1.94 -5.62
N PHE A 159 -14.60 -0.69 -5.98
CA PHE A 159 -14.34 0.38 -5.02
C PHE A 159 -15.50 0.57 -4.04
N ILE A 160 -16.74 0.65 -4.55
CA ILE A 160 -17.92 0.87 -3.71
C ILE A 160 -18.15 -0.32 -2.77
N ARG A 161 -17.98 -1.55 -3.26
CA ARG A 161 -18.06 -2.76 -2.43
C ARG A 161 -17.02 -2.75 -1.32
N THR A 162 -15.75 -2.51 -1.67
CA THR A 162 -14.66 -2.44 -0.69
C THR A 162 -14.92 -1.34 0.36
N ALA A 163 -15.39 -0.16 -0.06
CA ALA A 163 -15.71 0.94 0.85
C ALA A 163 -16.80 0.56 1.86
N LYS A 164 -17.86 -0.13 1.40
CA LYS A 164 -18.91 -0.65 2.29
C LYS A 164 -18.34 -1.65 3.30
N THR A 165 -17.54 -2.61 2.85
CA THR A 165 -16.87 -3.59 3.74
C THR A 165 -16.07 -2.90 4.84
N VAL A 166 -15.30 -1.86 4.50
CA VAL A 166 -14.49 -1.12 5.48
C VAL A 166 -15.36 -0.33 6.46
N VAL A 167 -16.42 0.32 5.99
CA VAL A 167 -17.36 1.04 6.87
C VAL A 167 -18.06 0.06 7.83
N ASP A 168 -18.54 -1.07 7.33
CA ASP A 168 -19.21 -2.10 8.14
C ASP A 168 -18.25 -2.71 9.17
N LEU A 169 -16.98 -2.92 8.78
CA LEU A 169 -15.92 -3.34 9.70
C LEU A 169 -15.74 -2.30 10.80
N TRP A 170 -15.56 -1.02 10.47
CA TRP A 170 -15.37 0.02 11.48
C TRP A 170 -16.57 0.17 12.42
N ILE A 171 -17.80 0.02 11.92
CA ILE A 171 -19.01 -0.01 12.76
C ILE A 171 -19.00 -1.23 13.70
N THR A 172 -18.52 -2.39 13.22
CA THR A 172 -18.38 -3.60 14.03
C THR A 172 -17.35 -3.39 15.14
N GLU A 173 -16.19 -2.84 14.81
CA GLU A 173 -15.08 -2.62 15.76
C GLU A 173 -15.37 -1.56 16.83
N GLN A 174 -16.43 -0.76 16.69
CA GLN A 174 -16.94 0.10 17.78
C GLN A 174 -17.49 -0.71 18.96
N ARG A 175 -17.76 -2.01 18.78
CA ARG A 175 -18.17 -2.96 19.83
C ARG A 175 -17.33 -4.23 19.75
N HIS A 176 -16.02 -4.06 19.92
CA HIS A 176 -15.03 -5.10 19.67
C HIS A 176 -15.31 -6.40 20.45
N PHE A 177 -15.50 -6.31 21.77
CA PHE A 177 -15.71 -7.50 22.61
C PHE A 177 -17.04 -8.21 22.35
N GLU A 178 -18.06 -7.48 21.88
CA GLU A 178 -19.39 -8.03 21.66
C GLU A 178 -19.63 -8.51 20.23
N LYS A 179 -18.93 -7.94 19.24
CA LYS A 179 -19.24 -8.12 17.82
C LYS A 179 -18.05 -8.48 16.94
N SER A 180 -16.82 -8.17 17.34
CA SER A 180 -15.68 -8.37 16.45
C SER A 180 -15.41 -9.86 16.23
N PRO A 181 -15.26 -10.30 14.97
CA PRO A 181 -14.74 -11.63 14.67
C PRO A 181 -13.21 -11.68 14.77
N TYR A 182 -12.53 -10.54 14.91
CA TYR A 182 -11.08 -10.47 14.86
C TYR A 182 -10.49 -11.09 16.13
N LYS A 183 -9.56 -12.02 15.92
CA LYS A 183 -8.65 -12.52 16.94
C LYS A 183 -7.24 -12.53 16.39
N PHE A 184 -6.27 -12.37 17.27
CA PHE A 184 -4.86 -12.46 16.87
C PHE A 184 -3.97 -12.89 18.03
N GLN A 185 -3.26 -14.00 17.83
CA GLN A 185 -2.27 -14.51 18.77
C GLN A 185 -1.00 -14.91 18.03
N ARG A 186 0.14 -14.49 18.58
CA ARG A 186 1.47 -14.91 18.14
C ARG A 186 2.24 -15.46 19.32
N PHE A 187 2.88 -16.60 19.15
CA PHE A 187 3.64 -17.28 20.20
C PHE A 187 5.15 -17.04 20.02
N GLY A 188 5.91 -17.19 21.10
CA GLY A 188 7.38 -17.04 21.07
C GLY A 188 7.86 -15.63 20.68
N CYS A 189 6.99 -14.62 20.75
CA CYS A 189 7.26 -13.26 20.31
C CYS A 189 7.40 -12.27 21.47
N ARG A 190 7.64 -11.00 21.14
CA ARG A 190 7.56 -9.90 22.10
C ARG A 190 6.10 -9.69 22.52
N TRP A 191 5.88 -9.19 23.73
CA TRP A 191 4.53 -8.97 24.25
C TRP A 191 3.69 -7.99 23.42
N ILE A 192 4.33 -7.06 22.70
CA ILE A 192 3.67 -6.12 21.78
C ILE A 192 3.28 -6.74 20.42
N ASP A 193 3.79 -7.93 20.11
CA ASP A 193 3.56 -8.62 18.84
C ASP A 193 2.39 -9.61 18.93
N THR A 194 1.62 -9.62 20.01
CA THR A 194 0.42 -10.45 20.20
C THR A 194 -0.64 -9.66 20.98
N LEU A 195 -1.91 -10.06 20.87
CA LEU A 195 -2.97 -9.51 21.72
C LEU A 195 -3.11 -10.28 23.03
N HIS A 196 -3.48 -9.55 24.08
CA HIS A 196 -3.75 -10.09 25.41
C HIS A 196 -5.15 -10.73 25.44
N ASN A 197 -5.54 -11.30 26.59
CA ASN A 197 -6.90 -11.82 26.84
C ASN A 197 -7.37 -12.95 25.88
N GLY A 198 -6.42 -13.72 25.34
CA GLY A 198 -6.73 -14.84 24.44
C GLY A 198 -6.88 -14.45 22.98
N GLY A 199 -6.27 -13.33 22.59
CA GLY A 199 -6.39 -12.77 21.24
C GLY A 199 -7.66 -11.96 21.07
#